data_AF-A0A1W2LQP6-F1
#
_entry.id   AF-A0A1W2LQP6-F1
#
_cell.length_a   1.000
_cell.length_b   1.000
_cell.length_c   1.000
_cell.angle_alpha   90.00
_cell.angle_beta   90.00
_cell.angle_gamma   90.00
#
_symmetry.space_group_name_H-M   'P 1'
#
loop_
_entity.id
_entity.type
_entity.pdbx_description
1 polymer ?
#
loop_
_entity_poly.entity_id
_entity_poly.type
_entity_poly.pdbx_seq_one_letter_code
_entity_poly.pdbx_strand_id
1 'polypeptide(L)' 'MAPVLLGLVAVFFLGMGLLGLAAPKRLIRPFGISLESATARTEVRAVYGGFGVAVAVLLGFAAFDVGGIQRGVAIAVAVA' A
#
# COMPACT_ATOMS: atom_id res chain seq x y z
N MET A 1 14.90 -9.53 13.07
CA MET A 1 14.83 -9.60 11.59
C MET A 1 13.43 -9.30 11.07
N ALA A 2 12.38 -10.00 11.53
CA ALA A 2 11.02 -9.80 11.03
C ALA A 2 10.48 -8.35 11.14
N PRO A 3 10.63 -7.62 12.27
CA PRO A 3 10.17 -6.22 12.37
C PRO A 3 10.80 -5.28 11.33
N VAL A 4 12.09 -5.46 11.04
CA VAL A 4 12.82 -4.66 10.05
C VAL A 4 12.27 -4.91 8.64
N LEU A 5 12.00 -6.18 8.30
CA LEU A 5 11.42 -6.53 7.01
C LEU A 5 9.99 -5.99 6.87
N LEU A 6 9.16 -6.13 7.89
CA LEU A 6 7.81 -5.57 7.90
C LEU A 6 7.83 -4.05 7.76
N GLY A 7 8.74 -3.38 8.45
CA GLY A 7 8.95 -1.93 8.32
C GLY A 7 9.39 -1.51 6.92
N LEU A 8 10.32 -2.24 6.30
CA LEU A 8 10.75 -1.97 4.92
C LEU A 8 9.58 -2.11 3.95
N VAL A 9 8.83 -3.21 4.03
CA VAL A 9 7.65 -3.46 3.19
C VAL A 9 6.59 -2.37 3.42
N ALA A 10 6.38 -1.95 4.68
CA ALA A 10 5.46 -0.86 5.01
C ALA A 10 5.86 0.46 4.32
N VAL A 11 7.14 0.81 4.31
CA VAL A 11 7.64 2.02 3.63
C VAL A 11 7.39 1.97 2.11
N PHE A 12 7.59 0.81 1.47
CA PHE A 12 7.27 0.65 0.04
C PHE A 12 5.78 0.81 -0.25
N PHE A 13 4.92 0.17 0.55
CA PHE A 13 3.47 0.33 0.43
C PHE A 13 3.03 1.77 0.69
N LEU A 14 3.64 2.44 1.68
CA LEU A 14 3.33 3.83 2.00
C LEU A 14 3.73 4.75 0.85
N GLY A 15 4.94 4.60 0.31
CA GLY A 15 5.42 5.41 -0.81
C GLY A 15 4.56 5.25 -2.06
N MET A 16 4.22 4.01 -2.42
CA MET A 16 3.32 3.71 -3.53
C MET A 16 1.91 4.25 -3.28
N GLY A 17 1.37 4.04 -2.07
CA GLY A 17 0.05 4.52 -1.67
C GLY A 17 -0.08 6.04 -1.71
N LEU A 18 0.91 6.76 -1.16
CA LEU A 18 0.96 8.22 -1.21
C LEU A 18 1.09 8.72 -2.65
N LEU A 19 1.88 8.05 -3.49
CA LEU A 19 1.97 8.37 -4.92
C LEU A 19 0.63 8.16 -5.64
N GLY A 20 -0.08 7.07 -5.33
CA GLY A 20 -1.40 6.78 -5.89
C GLY A 20 -2.47 7.79 -5.48
N LEU A 21 -2.43 8.27 -4.23
CA LEU A 21 -3.33 9.31 -3.74
C LEU A 21 -3.06 10.67 -4.40
N ALA A 22 -1.79 11.10 -4.37
CA ALA A 22 -1.41 12.43 -4.82
C ALA A 22 -1.36 12.56 -6.35
N ALA A 23 -0.80 11.54 -7.03
CA ALA A 23 -0.52 11.58 -8.46
C ALA A 23 -0.90 10.25 -9.18
N PRO A 24 -2.19 9.87 -9.21
CA PRO A 24 -2.64 8.58 -9.76
C PRO A 24 -2.23 8.37 -11.23
N LYS A 25 -2.21 9.43 -12.04
CA LYS A 25 -1.75 9.36 -13.44
C LYS A 25 -0.27 8.98 -13.55
N ARG A 26 0.58 9.43 -12.62
CA ARG A 26 2.01 9.09 -12.63
C ARG A 26 2.22 7.64 -12.20
N LEU A 27 1.48 7.18 -11.18
CA LEU A 27 1.56 5.82 -10.69
C LEU A 27 1.25 4.79 -11.79
N ILE A 28 0.21 5.04 -12.58
CA ILE A 28 -0.27 4.07 -13.58
C ILE A 28 0.40 4.22 -14.96
N ARG A 29 1.12 5.32 -15.21
CA ARG A 29 1.81 5.58 -16.49
C ARG A 29 2.71 4.44 -16.96
N PRO A 30 3.48 3.74 -16.10
CA PRO A 30 4.33 2.62 -16.53
C PRO A 30 3.55 1.47 -17.18
N PHE A 31 2.24 1.35 -16.91
CA PHE A 31 1.38 0.33 -17.49
C PHE A 31 0.74 0.76 -18.82
N GLY A 32 1.06 1.95 -19.34
CA GLY A 32 0.49 2.45 -20.60
C GLY A 32 -0.99 2.84 -20.52
N ILE A 33 -1.55 2.95 -19.31
CA ILE A 33 -2.96 3.27 -19.09
C ILE A 33 -3.15 4.81 -19.07
N SER A 34 -4.26 5.30 -19.60
CA SER A 34 -4.68 6.71 -19.45
C SER A 34 -5.89 6.82 -18.51
N LEU A 35 -5.88 7.81 -17.61
CA LEU A 35 -7.01 8.10 -16.70
C LEU A 35 -7.74 9.37 -17.12
N GLU A 36 -8.67 9.23 -18.07
CA GLU A 36 -9.35 10.37 -18.68
C GLU A 36 -10.48 10.92 -17.79
N SER A 37 -11.28 10.05 -17.18
CA SER A 37 -12.39 10.46 -16.33
C SER A 37 -11.98 10.74 -14.88
N ALA A 38 -12.79 11.52 -14.18
CA ALA A 38 -12.62 11.74 -12.75
C ALA A 38 -12.82 10.45 -11.95
N THR A 39 -13.82 9.64 -12.31
CA THR A 39 -14.11 8.34 -11.70
C THR A 39 -12.89 7.42 -11.77
N ALA A 40 -12.26 7.27 -12.95
CA ALA A 40 -11.07 6.42 -13.10
C ALA A 40 -9.90 6.88 -12.20
N ARG A 41 -9.73 8.20 -12.01
CA ARG A 41 -8.72 8.71 -11.07
C ARG A 41 -9.07 8.41 -9.62
N THR A 42 -10.34 8.50 -9.24
CA THR A 42 -10.80 8.16 -7.89
C THR A 42 -10.64 6.68 -7.60
N GLU A 43 -10.98 5.80 -8.55
CA GLU A 43 -10.73 4.36 -8.44
C GLU A 43 -9.25 4.07 -8.18
N VAL A 44 -8.35 4.67 -8.98
CA VAL A 44 -6.92 4.46 -8.78
C VAL A 44 -6.43 4.99 -7.43
N ARG A 45 -6.94 6.15 -7.00
CA ARG A 45 -6.63 6.70 -5.67
C ARG A 45 -7.10 5.80 -4.55
N ALA A 46 -8.29 5.19 -4.65
CA ALA A 46 -8.81 4.31 -3.62
C ALA A 46 -8.04 2.98 -3.59
N VAL A 47 -7.95 2.30 -4.73
CA VAL A 47 -7.44 0.92 -4.84
C VAL A 47 -5.91 0.86 -4.79
N TYR A 48 -5.20 1.72 -5.50
CA TYR A 48 -3.73 1.70 -5.47
C TYR A 48 -3.17 2.66 -4.42
N GLY A 49 -3.84 3.80 -4.21
CA GLY A 49 -3.41 4.78 -3.23
C GLY A 49 -3.78 4.40 -1.79
N GLY A 50 -5.07 4.49 -1.48
CA GLY A 50 -5.62 4.31 -0.14
C GLY A 50 -5.34 2.93 0.45
N PHE A 51 -5.50 1.87 -0.34
CA PHE A 51 -5.15 0.51 0.09
C PHE A 51 -3.67 0.39 0.47
N GLY A 52 -2.76 0.96 -0.32
CA GLY A 52 -1.33 0.93 -0.01
C GLY A 52 -1.02 1.61 1.32
N VAL A 53 -1.65 2.75 1.59
CA VAL A 53 -1.53 3.44 2.89
C VAL A 53 -2.11 2.59 4.02
N ALA A 54 -3.27 1.96 3.83
CA ALA A 54 -3.89 1.11 4.84
C ALA A 54 -3.01 -0.10 5.19
N VAL A 55 -2.46 -0.78 4.17
CA VAL A 55 -1.53 -1.92 4.36
C VAL A 55 -0.24 -1.48 5.05
N ALA A 56 0.30 -0.31 4.71
CA ALA A 56 1.48 0.22 5.37
C ALA A 56 1.25 0.45 6.87
N VAL A 57 0.10 1.02 7.25
CA VAL A 57 -0.27 1.22 8.66
C VAL A 57 -0.40 -0.15 9.36
N LEU A 58 -1.10 -1.10 8.74
CA LEU A 58 -1.28 -2.44 9.30
C LEU A 58 0.07 -3.17 9.52
N LEU A 59 0.99 -3.07 8.55
CA LEU A 59 2.35 -3.59 8.67
C LEU A 59 3.15 -2.89 9.78
N GLY A 60 2.93 -1.58 9.98
CA GLY A 60 3.49 -0.84 11.10
C GLY A 60 3.05 -1.41 12.45
N PHE A 61 1.75 -1.63 12.65
CA PHE A 61 1.25 -2.30 13.86
C PHE A 61 1.80 -3.72 14.02
N ALA A 62 1.87 -4.48 12.92
CA ALA A 62 2.44 -5.83 12.92
C ALA A 62 3.94 -5.86 13.26
N ALA A 63 4.72 -4.84 12.85
CA ALA A 63 6.15 -4.77 13.16
C ALA A 63 6.44 -4.65 14.66
N PHE A 64 5.49 -4.09 15.43
CA PHE A 64 5.55 -4.01 16.90
C PHE A 64 4.67 -5.08 17.58
N ASP A 65 4.16 -6.05 16.81
CA ASP A 65 3.24 -7.11 17.24
C ASP A 65 2.07 -6.62 18.12
N VAL A 66 1.52 -5.46 17.78
CA VAL A 66 0.41 -4.86 18.54
C VAL A 66 -0.81 -5.78 18.47
N GLY A 67 -1.25 -6.29 19.62
CA GLY A 67 -2.38 -7.22 19.70
C GLY A 67 -2.09 -8.62 19.15
N GLY A 68 -0.81 -9.00 18.97
CA GLY A 68 -0.43 -10.34 18.52
C GLY A 68 -0.72 -10.62 17.04
N ILE A 69 -0.89 -9.57 16.22
CA ILE A 69 -1.34 -9.70 14.83
C ILE A 69 -0.20 -9.99 13.83
N GLN A 70 1.07 -9.99 14.26
CA GLN A 70 2.22 -10.00 13.35
C GLN A 70 2.15 -11.16 12.34
N ARG A 71 1.86 -12.37 12.81
CA ARG A 71 1.84 -13.57 11.95
C ARG A 71 0.71 -13.53 10.93
N GLY A 72 -0.48 -13.12 11.34
CA GLY A 72 -1.65 -13.01 10.46
C GLY A 72 -1.43 -11.98 9.36
N VAL A 73 -0.93 -10.80 9.74
CA VAL A 73 -0.61 -9.72 8.79
C VAL A 73 0.50 -10.14 7.83
N ALA A 74 1.58 -10.75 8.34
CA ALA A 74 2.69 -11.19 7.50
C ALA A 74 2.25 -12.22 6.44
N ILE A 75 1.42 -13.20 6.83
CA ILE A 75 0.88 -14.21 5.90
C ILE A 75 -0.05 -13.55 4.88
N ALA A 76 -0.98 -12.70 5.34
CA ALA A 76 -1.94 -12.05 4.45
C ALA A 76 -1.25 -11.20 3.37
N VAL A 77 -0.25 -10.40 3.75
CA VAL A 77 0.49 -9.55 2.82
C VAL A 77 1.43 -10.36 1.91
N ALA A 78 2.00 -11.46 2.40
CA ALA A 78 2.88 -12.31 1.57
C ALA A 78 2.12 -13.14 0.52
N VAL A 79 0.82 -13.38 0.72
CA VAL A 79 -0.03 -14.15 -0.20
C VAL A 79 -0.69 -13.26 -1.27
N ALA A 80 -0.96 -12.00 -0.94
CA ALA A 80 -1.56 -11.02 -1.84
C ALA A 80 -0.63 -10.65 -3.01
#